data_AF-J9FMX1-F1
#
_entry.id   AF-J9FMX1-F1
#
_cell.length_a   1.000
_cell.length_b   1.000
_cell.length_c   1.000
_cell.angle_alpha   90.00
_cell.angle_beta   90.00
_cell.angle_gamma   90.00
#
_symmetry.space_group_name_H-M   'P 1'
#
loop_
_entity.id
_entity.type
_entity.pdbx_description
1 polymer ?
#
loop_
_entity_poly.entity_id
_entity_poly.type
_entity_poly.pdbx_seq_one_letter_code
_entity_poly.pdbx_strand_id
1 'polypeptide(L)'
;MVSALCLMLYRGSELLEQYEAGQFNPLSPAGLMQELHLMMEHINLPAGHHCLFRSNHVSNYIPLAATLPKEKERLLKDIEYSIQELSKLKSWDIYNYS
;
A
#
# COMPACT_ATOMS: atom_id res chain seq x y z
N MET A 1 -14.59 -1.10 8.88
CA MET A 1 -13.24 -1.66 8.67
C MET A 1 -12.82 -1.27 7.26
N VAL A 2 -11.57 -0.89 7.09
CA VAL A 2 -10.97 -0.57 5.79
C VAL A 2 -9.68 -1.37 5.67
N SER A 3 -9.41 -1.90 4.47
CA SER A 3 -8.17 -2.61 4.20
C SER A 3 -7.53 -2.09 2.92
N ALA A 4 -6.21 -2.13 2.85
CA ALA A 4 -5.43 -1.79 1.66
C ALA A 4 -4.60 -3.00 1.20
N LEU A 5 -4.50 -3.15 -0.12
CA LEU A 5 -3.76 -4.22 -0.78
C LEU A 5 -2.84 -3.61 -1.84
N CYS A 6 -1.60 -4.10 -1.90
CA CYS A 6 -0.70 -3.82 -3.00
C CYS A 6 -1.17 -4.61 -4.23
N LEU A 7 -1.25 -3.93 -5.37
CA LEU A 7 -1.65 -4.54 -6.63
C LEU A 7 -0.60 -5.58 -7.06
N MET A 8 -1.09 -6.72 -7.55
CA MET A 8 -0.27 -7.79 -8.13
C MET A 8 -0.72 -8.06 -9.57
N LEU A 9 0.23 -8.20 -10.49
CA LEU A 9 -0.06 -8.53 -11.88
C LEU A 9 -0.07 -10.04 -12.08
N TYR A 10 -1.25 -10.63 -11.97
CA TYR A 10 -1.41 -12.08 -12.16
C TYR A 10 -1.37 -12.46 -13.64
N ARG A 11 -0.80 -13.64 -13.92
CA ARG A 11 -0.81 -14.24 -15.26
C ARG A 11 -2.25 -14.39 -15.76
N GLY A 12 -2.48 -13.96 -17.00
CA GLY A 12 -3.80 -13.99 -17.64
C GLY A 12 -4.75 -12.88 -17.19
N SER A 13 -4.27 -11.88 -16.44
CA SER A 13 -5.04 -10.66 -16.17
C SER A 13 -4.84 -9.63 -17.27
N GLU A 14 -5.90 -8.89 -17.59
CA GLU A 14 -5.84 -7.76 -18.54
C GLU A 14 -4.79 -6.73 -18.13
N LEU A 15 -4.63 -6.49 -16.82
CA LEU A 15 -3.65 -5.54 -16.31
C LEU A 15 -2.21 -5.97 -16.59
N LEU A 16 -1.96 -7.28 -16.59
CA LEU A 16 -0.65 -7.79 -16.98
C LEU A 16 -0.39 -7.58 -18.48
N GLU A 17 -1.38 -7.85 -19.33
CA GLU A 17 -1.25 -7.60 -20.79
C GLU A 17 -0.99 -6.12 -21.08
N GLN A 18 -1.69 -5.22 -20.38
CA GLN A 18 -1.46 -3.77 -20.48
C GLN A 18 -0.06 -3.38 -19.99
N TYR A 19 0.45 -4.01 -18.93
CA TYR A 19 1.82 -3.78 -18.46
C TYR A 19 2.86 -4.24 -19.48
N GLU A 20 2.72 -5.46 -20.00
CA GLU A 20 3.64 -6.01 -21.01
C GLU A 20 3.61 -5.20 -22.33
N ALA A 21 2.47 -4.60 -22.66
CA ALA A 21 2.32 -3.67 -23.77
C ALA A 21 2.82 -2.23 -23.49
N GLY A 22 3.31 -1.94 -22.27
CA GLY A 22 3.77 -0.62 -21.85
C GLY A 22 2.67 0.42 -21.63
N GLN A 23 1.41 -0.02 -21.58
CA GLN A 23 0.22 0.82 -21.42
C GLN A 23 -0.12 1.07 -19.94
N PHE A 24 0.28 0.15 -19.07
CA PHE A 24 0.17 0.29 -17.61
C PHE A 24 1.56 0.23 -16.98
N ASN A 25 1.83 1.11 -16.03
CA ASN A 25 3.11 1.17 -15.33
C ASN A 25 2.85 1.20 -13.82
N PRO A 26 2.95 0.05 -13.11
CA PRO A 26 2.77 -0.01 -11.67
C PRO A 26 3.71 0.96 -10.95
N LEU A 27 3.24 1.51 -9.83
CA LEU A 27 4.10 2.25 -8.92
C LEU A 27 5.18 1.32 -8.35
N SER A 28 6.32 1.92 -8.00
CA SER A 28 7.33 1.23 -7.20
C SER A 28 6.78 0.89 -5.81
N PRO A 29 7.41 -0.03 -5.05
CA PRO A 29 7.01 -0.32 -3.67
C PRO A 29 6.92 0.94 -2.80
N ALA A 30 7.87 1.87 -2.94
CA ALA A 30 7.85 3.15 -2.25
C ALA A 30 6.71 4.05 -2.76
N GLY A 31 6.44 4.05 -4.06
CA GLY A 31 5.32 4.78 -4.67
C GLY A 31 3.96 4.30 -4.15
N LEU A 32 3.77 3.00 -4.00
CA LEU A 32 2.55 2.43 -3.40
C LEU A 32 2.37 2.89 -1.94
N MET A 33 3.46 2.96 -1.17
CA MET A 33 3.39 3.47 0.20
C MET A 33 3.14 4.99 0.25
N GLN A 34 3.65 5.76 -0.73
CA GLN A 34 3.32 7.18 -0.87
C GLN A 34 1.82 7.39 -1.18
N GLU A 35 1.25 6.56 -2.06
CA GLU A 35 -0.20 6.57 -2.32
C GLU A 35 -0.99 6.23 -1.05
N LEU A 36 -0.60 5.17 -0.33
CA LEU A 36 -1.24 4.80 0.92
C LEU A 36 -1.14 5.91 1.98
N HIS A 37 0.01 6.58 2.08
CA HIS A 37 0.19 7.74 2.97
C HIS A 37 -0.83 8.83 2.63
N LEU A 38 -0.92 9.21 1.35
CA LEU A 38 -1.84 10.24 0.86
C LEU A 38 -3.29 9.87 1.17
N MET A 39 -3.69 8.61 0.95
CA MET A 39 -5.02 8.13 1.32
C MET A 39 -5.28 8.27 2.82
N MET A 40 -4.37 7.79 3.66
CA MET A 40 -4.53 7.82 5.12
C MET A 40 -4.55 9.25 5.66
N GLU A 41 -3.74 10.15 5.12
CA GLU A 41 -3.74 11.58 5.44
C GLU A 41 -5.11 12.20 5.22
N HIS A 42 -5.80 11.83 4.14
CA HIS A 42 -7.11 12.39 3.77
C HIS A 42 -8.32 11.64 4.38
N ILE A 43 -8.12 10.46 4.97
CA ILE A 43 -9.18 9.76 5.70
C ILE A 43 -9.38 10.40 7.07
N ASN A 44 -10.46 11.15 7.21
CA ASN A 44 -10.82 11.85 8.45
C ASN A 44 -12.09 11.24 9.04
N LEU A 45 -11.96 10.66 10.23
CA LEU A 45 -13.08 10.07 10.98
C LEU A 45 -13.37 10.90 12.23
N PRO A 46 -14.64 11.05 12.64
CA PRO A 46 -14.98 11.69 13.90
C PRO A 46 -14.32 11.00 15.10
N ALA A 47 -14.01 11.75 16.16
CA ALA A 47 -13.30 11.22 17.34
C ALA A 47 -14.02 10.04 18.03
N GLY A 48 -15.35 9.98 17.96
CA GLY A 48 -16.15 8.88 18.50
C GLY A 48 -16.25 7.65 17.60
N HIS A 49 -15.67 7.67 16.40
CA HIS A 49 -15.74 6.57 15.47
C HIS A 49 -14.65 5.53 15.73
N HIS A 50 -14.96 4.27 15.45
CA HIS A 50 -14.01 3.16 15.55
C HIS A 50 -13.88 2.47 14.20
N CYS A 51 -12.70 2.56 13.58
CA CYS A 51 -12.42 1.86 12.33
C CYS A 51 -11.11 1.11 12.38
N LEU A 52 -11.16 -0.22 12.22
CA LEU A 52 -9.97 -1.04 12.04
C LEU A 52 -9.42 -0.83 10.62
N PHE A 53 -8.13 -0.50 10.54
CA PHE A 53 -7.34 -0.49 9.31
C PHE A 53 -6.40 -1.70 9.28
N ARG A 54 -6.39 -2.44 8.16
CA ARG A 54 -5.50 -3.60 7.96
C ARG A 54 -4.88 -3.59 6.56
N SER A 55 -3.57 -3.74 6.52
CA SER A 55 -2.78 -3.91 5.30
C SER A 55 -1.70 -4.95 5.59
N ASN A 56 -2.11 -6.11 6.07
CA ASN A 56 -1.25 -7.19 6.57
C ASN A 56 -1.43 -8.51 5.80
N HIS A 57 -2.00 -8.45 4.59
CA HIS A 57 -2.05 -9.61 3.70
C HIS A 57 -0.64 -9.90 3.16
N VAL A 58 -0.34 -11.17 2.88
CA VAL A 58 0.99 -11.62 2.40
C VAL A 58 1.40 -10.96 1.07
N SER A 59 0.43 -10.47 0.30
CA SER A 59 0.67 -9.72 -0.94
C SER A 59 1.15 -8.29 -0.72
N ASN A 60 1.26 -7.80 0.51
CA ASN A 60 1.72 -6.45 0.80
C ASN A 60 3.20 -6.46 1.15
N TYR A 61 3.94 -5.44 0.71
CA TYR A 61 5.36 -5.30 1.05
C TYR A 61 5.62 -5.23 2.55
N ILE A 62 4.77 -4.51 3.28
CA ILE A 62 4.92 -4.25 4.72
C ILE A 62 3.58 -4.49 5.42
N PRO A 63 3.54 -5.28 6.51
CA PRO A 63 2.33 -5.45 7.29
C PRO A 63 2.04 -4.19 8.11
N LEU A 64 0.90 -3.55 7.86
CA LEU A 64 0.44 -2.37 8.61
C LEU A 64 -0.92 -2.63 9.26
N ALA A 65 -1.11 -2.09 10.46
CA ALA A 65 -2.37 -2.17 11.18
C ALA A 65 -2.57 -0.96 12.10
N ALA A 66 -3.81 -0.49 12.19
CA ALA A 66 -4.19 0.60 13.09
C ALA A 66 -5.69 0.57 13.42
N THR A 67 -6.07 1.39 14.39
CA THR A 67 -7.44 1.70 14.80
C THR A 67 -7.64 3.20 14.64
N LEU A 68 -8.37 3.61 13.62
CA LEU A 68 -8.63 5.00 13.28
C LEU A 68 -9.84 5.55 14.07
N PRO A 69 -9.86 6.86 14.40
CA PRO A 69 -8.79 7.84 14.16
C PRO A 69 -7.66 7.78 15.20
N LYS A 70 -7.84 7.04 16.31
CA LYS A 70 -6.94 7.03 17.48
C LYS A 70 -5.46 6.79 17.15
N GLU A 71 -5.17 5.90 16.22
CA GLU A 71 -3.80 5.50 15.87
C GLU A 71 -3.31 6.09 14.53
N LYS A 72 -4.03 7.08 13.96
CA LYS A 72 -3.71 7.66 12.63
C LYS A 72 -2.30 8.24 12.57
N GLU A 73 -1.90 9.03 13.57
CA GLU A 73 -0.57 9.65 13.57
C GLU A 73 0.57 8.62 13.64
N ARG A 74 0.38 7.54 14.40
CA ARG A 74 1.35 6.43 14.42
C ARG A 74 1.42 5.77 13.04
N LEU A 75 0.26 5.46 12.46
CA LEU A 75 0.18 4.82 11.14
C LEU A 75 0.88 5.64 10.06
N LEU A 76 0.71 6.97 10.05
CA LEU A 76 1.38 7.84 9.08
C LEU A 76 2.91 7.78 9.22
N LYS A 77 3.44 7.77 10.45
CA LYS A 77 4.88 7.61 10.71
C LYS A 77 5.40 6.23 10.27
N ASP A 78 4.63 5.17 10.53
CA ASP A 78 4.97 3.80 10.10
C ASP A 78 5.04 3.71 8.56
N ILE A 79 4.10 4.38 7.86
CA ILE A 79 4.11 4.46 6.39
C ILE A 79 5.31 5.28 5.91
N GLU A 80 5.61 6.43 6.51
CA GLU A 80 6.74 7.27 6.12
C GLU A 80 8.09 6.55 6.28
N TYR A 81 8.27 5.82 7.38
CA TYR A 81 9.42 4.92 7.56
C TYR A 81 9.48 3.85 6.47
N SER A 82 8.34 3.25 6.12
CA SER A 82 8.26 2.24 5.06
C SER A 82 8.65 2.81 3.69
N ILE A 83 8.25 4.05 3.38
CA ILE A 83 8.67 4.75 2.15
C ILE A 83 10.20 4.89 2.11
N GLN A 84 10.82 5.31 3.21
CA GLN A 84 12.27 5.47 3.29
C GLN A 84 13.01 4.14 3.05
N GLU A 85 12.58 3.04 3.68
CA GLU A 85 13.21 1.74 3.48
C GLU A 85 12.98 1.20 2.07
N LEU A 86 11.75 1.25 1.56
CA LEU A 86 11.42 0.73 0.23
C LEU A 86 12.06 1.53 -0.91
N SER A 87 12.32 2.82 -0.71
CA SER A 87 13.03 3.66 -1.70
C SER A 87 14.47 3.20 -1.98
N LYS A 88 15.05 2.37 -1.10
CA LYS A 88 16.39 1.80 -1.27
C LYS A 88 16.41 0.59 -2.21
N LEU A 89 15.25 0.01 -2.52
CA LEU A 89 15.13 -1.12 -3.42
C LEU A 89 15.50 -0.71 -4.85
N LYS A 90 16.40 -1.48 -5.48
CA LYS A 90 16.85 -1.25 -6.86
C LYS A 90 16.02 -2.01 -7.90
N SER A 91 15.31 -3.05 -7.46
CA SER A 91 14.42 -3.88 -8.26
C SER A 91 13.35 -4.49 -7.36
N TRP A 92 12.21 -4.82 -7.94
CA TRP A 92 11.11 -5.50 -7.27
C TRP A 92 10.39 -6.41 -8.27
N ASP A 93 9.82 -7.50 -7.78
CA ASP A 93 8.98 -8.37 -8.58
C ASP A 93 7.56 -7.78 -8.64
N ILE A 94 7.04 -7.67 -9.85
CA ILE A 94 5.70 -7.16 -10.17
C ILE A 94 4.71 -8.29 -10.51
N TYR A 95 5.22 -9.49 -10.78
CA TYR A 95 4.46 -10.67 -11.19
C TYR A 95 4.09 -11.53 -9.99
N ASN A 96 4.98 -11.66 -8.99
CA ASN A 96 4.71 -12.34 -7.72
C ASN A 96 5.69 -11.94 -6.61
N TYR A 97 5.19 -11.68 -5.41
CA TYR A 97 6.02 -11.67 -4.19
C TYR A 97 6.30 -13.13 -3.80
N SER A 98 7.34 -13.74 -4.38
CA SER A 98 7.86 -15.04 -3.94
C SER A 98 9.21 -14.91 -3.27
#